data_AF-A0A1Q9AKE2-F1
#
_entry.id   AF-A0A1Q9AKE2-F1
#
_cell.length_a   1.000
_cell.length_b   1.000
_cell.length_c   1.000
_cell.angle_alpha   90.00
_cell.angle_beta   90.00
_cell.angle_gamma   90.00
#
_symmetry.space_group_name_H-M   'P 1'
#
loop_
_entity.id
_entity.type
_entity.pdbx_description
1 polymer ?
#
loop_
_entity_poly.entity_id
_entity_poly.type
_entity_poly.pdbx_seq_one_letter_code
_entity_poly.pdbx_strand_id
1 'polypeptide(L)'
;MAINVNNAEADALTRKFATIAGVSITDAIIIAMREAIERRRNGETPRETARRLRAKHGVTLGDEASKPLPRDAFDAMWDEG
;
A
#
# COMPACT_ATOMS: atom_id res chain seq x y z
N MET A 1 10.59 16.11 -13.66
CA MET A 1 11.27 16.76 -12.52
C MET A 1 12.21 15.72 -11.91
N ALA A 2 13.48 16.03 -11.69
CA ALA A 2 14.46 15.05 -11.21
C ALA A 2 14.47 14.98 -9.67
N ILE A 3 14.45 13.77 -9.10
CA ILE A 3 14.67 13.56 -7.67
C ILE A 3 16.18 13.49 -7.46
N ASN A 4 16.73 14.38 -6.63
CA ASN A 4 18.13 14.35 -6.26
C ASN A 4 18.32 13.48 -5.01
N VAL A 5 19.19 12.48 -5.09
CA VAL A 5 19.55 11.60 -3.97
C VAL A 5 20.83 12.14 -3.34
N ASN A 6 20.68 12.93 -2.28
CA ASN A 6 21.78 13.57 -1.55
C ASN A 6 22.38 12.69 -0.43
N ASN A 7 21.89 11.45 -0.30
CA ASN A 7 22.41 10.48 0.64
C ASN A 7 23.34 9.49 -0.11
N ALA A 8 24.60 9.38 0.35
CA ALA A 8 25.63 8.57 -0.29
C ALA A 8 25.30 7.06 -0.31
N GLU A 9 24.66 6.55 0.73
CA GLU A 9 24.24 5.15 0.80
C GLU A 9 23.13 4.86 -0.21
N ALA A 10 22.15 5.76 -0.34
CA ALA A 10 21.07 5.62 -1.30
C ALA A 10 21.57 5.69 -2.75
N ASP A 11 22.54 6.56 -3.07
CA ASP A 11 23.18 6.60 -4.40
C ASP A 11 23.94 5.28 -4.67
N ALA A 12 24.72 4.78 -3.72
CA ALA A 12 25.46 3.52 -3.86
C ALA A 12 24.53 2.31 -4.08
N LEU A 13 23.44 2.22 -3.31
CA LEU A 13 22.43 1.17 -3.46
C LEU A 13 21.72 1.26 -4.81
N THR A 14 21.36 2.46 -5.25
CA THR A 14 20.68 2.68 -6.54
C THR A 14 21.58 2.29 -7.70
N ARG A 15 22.87 2.69 -7.68
CA ARG A 15 23.84 2.30 -8.71
C ARG A 15 24.04 0.80 -8.75
N LYS A 16 24.18 0.15 -7.58
CA LYS A 16 24.30 -1.31 -7.50
C LYS A 16 23.07 -2.00 -8.09
N PHE A 17 21.87 -1.52 -7.75
CA PHE A 17 20.63 -2.08 -8.28
C PHE A 17 20.50 -1.87 -9.79
N ALA A 18 20.81 -0.68 -10.30
CA ALA A 18 20.83 -0.38 -11.73
C ALA A 18 21.76 -1.33 -12.51
N THR A 19 22.96 -1.60 -11.97
CA THR A 19 23.91 -2.55 -12.57
C THR A 19 23.36 -3.98 -12.58
N ILE A 20 22.78 -4.43 -11.47
CA ILE A 20 22.22 -5.80 -11.37
C ILE A 20 21.02 -5.98 -12.31
N ALA A 21 20.14 -4.98 -12.37
CA ALA A 21 18.93 -5.02 -13.18
C ALA A 21 19.18 -4.66 -14.66
N GLY A 22 20.35 -4.11 -15.00
CA GLY A 22 20.70 -3.70 -16.37
C GLY A 22 19.87 -2.51 -16.87
N VAL A 23 19.46 -1.61 -15.98
CA VAL A 23 18.56 -0.48 -16.29
C VAL A 23 19.21 0.87 -15.94
N SER A 24 18.58 1.97 -16.35
CA SER A 24 19.03 3.31 -15.96
C SER A 24 18.89 3.53 -14.45
N ILE A 25 19.65 4.48 -13.89
CA ILE A 25 19.53 4.87 -12.47
C ILE A 25 18.09 5.28 -12.14
N THR A 26 17.43 6.03 -13.03
CA THR A 26 16.04 6.46 -12.85
C THR A 26 15.08 5.27 -12.81
N ASP A 27 15.23 4.32 -13.74
CA ASP A 27 14.40 3.11 -13.78
C ASP A 27 14.62 2.23 -12.54
N ALA A 28 15.86 2.12 -12.08
CA ALA A 28 16.20 1.40 -10.86
C ALA A 28 15.47 1.98 -9.64
N ILE A 29 15.40 3.31 -9.52
CA ILE A 29 14.62 3.98 -8.45
C ILE A 29 13.14 3.63 -8.57
N ILE A 30 12.56 3.75 -9.77
CA ILE A 30 11.13 3.49 -9.99
C ILE A 30 10.78 2.03 -9.65
N ILE A 31 11.58 1.07 -10.12
CA ILE A 31 11.38 -0.35 -9.86
C ILE A 31 11.47 -0.63 -8.36
N ALA A 32 12.55 -0.18 -7.69
CA ALA A 32 12.76 -0.42 -6.28
C ALA A 32 11.60 0.16 -5.43
N MET A 33 11.14 1.37 -5.75
CA MET A 33 10.02 2.00 -5.04
C MET A 33 8.69 1.27 -5.29
N ARG A 34 8.42 0.85 -6.53
CA ARG A 34 7.21 0.09 -6.87
C ARG A 34 7.17 -1.25 -6.13
N GLU A 35 8.27 -1.99 -6.15
CA GLU A 35 8.39 -3.26 -5.44
C GLU A 35 8.30 -3.10 -3.91
N ALA A 36 8.89 -2.03 -3.36
CA ALA A 36 8.79 -1.75 -1.93
C ALA A 36 7.35 -1.43 -1.50
N ILE A 37 6.62 -0.66 -2.31
CA ILE A 37 5.19 -0.37 -2.08
C ILE A 37 4.37 -1.65 -2.21
N GLU A 38 4.58 -2.42 -3.29
CA GLU A 38 3.84 -3.65 -3.54
C GLU A 38 4.08 -4.70 -2.45
N ARG A 39 5.34 -4.89 -2.03
CA ARG A 39 5.70 -5.77 -0.92
C ARG A 39 5.00 -5.36 0.38
N ARG A 40 4.90 -4.06 0.68
CA ARG A 40 4.16 -3.55 1.85
C ARG A 40 2.65 -3.74 1.70
N ARG A 41 2.10 -3.53 0.51
CA ARG A 41 0.67 -3.69 0.22
C ARG A 41 0.23 -5.15 0.29
N ASN A 42 1.05 -6.07 -0.19
CA ASN A 42 0.76 -7.51 -0.23
C ASN A 42 1.12 -8.22 1.09
N GLY A 43 1.79 -7.55 2.03
CA GLY A 43 2.13 -8.12 3.34
C GLY A 43 0.93 -8.32 4.27
N GLU A 44 -0.22 -7.71 3.96
CA GLU A 44 -1.46 -7.84 4.74
C GLU A 44 -2.66 -7.84 3.78
N THR A 45 -3.56 -8.81 3.90
CA THR A 45 -4.81 -8.80 3.12
C THR A 45 -5.70 -7.65 3.59
N PRO A 46 -6.60 -7.11 2.75
CA PRO A 46 -7.53 -6.05 3.16
C PRO A 46 -8.32 -6.38 4.45
N ARG A 47 -8.66 -7.67 4.65
CA ARG A 47 -9.37 -8.14 5.85
C ARG A 47 -8.49 -8.10 7.10
N GLU A 48 -7.22 -8.47 6.97
CA GLU A 48 -6.23 -8.40 8.05
C GLU A 48 -5.94 -6.94 8.39
N THR A 49 -5.76 -6.06 7.40
CA THR A 49 -5.59 -4.62 7.62
C THR A 49 -6.79 -4.03 8.35
N ALA A 50 -8.01 -4.36 7.91
CA ALA A 50 -9.21 -3.94 8.61
C ALA A 50 -9.24 -4.49 10.05
N ARG A 51 -8.79 -5.73 10.30
CA ARG A 51 -8.72 -6.32 11.64
C ARG A 51 -7.70 -5.57 12.52
N ARG A 52 -6.49 -5.30 12.02
CA ARG A 52 -5.44 -4.57 12.73
C ARG A 52 -5.88 -3.14 13.07
N LEU A 53 -6.51 -2.45 12.13
CA LEU A 53 -7.05 -1.11 12.36
C LEU A 53 -8.15 -1.13 13.41
N ARG A 54 -9.10 -2.06 13.32
CA ARG A 54 -10.15 -2.24 14.33
C ARG A 54 -9.55 -2.45 15.73
N ALA A 55 -8.58 -3.36 15.87
CA ALA A 55 -7.89 -3.59 17.13
C ALA A 55 -7.16 -2.34 17.65
N LYS A 56 -6.45 -1.61 16.77
CA LYS A 56 -5.75 -0.36 17.11
C LYS A 56 -6.69 0.71 17.66
N HIS A 57 -7.90 0.79 17.11
CA HIS A 57 -8.90 1.78 17.50
C HIS A 57 -9.91 1.26 18.54
N GLY A 58 -9.71 0.05 19.09
CA GLY A 58 -10.61 -0.55 20.07
C GLY A 58 -11.99 -0.92 19.53
N VAL A 59 -12.14 -1.01 18.20
CA VAL A 59 -13.40 -1.36 17.55
C VAL A 59 -13.54 -2.88 17.54
N THR A 60 -14.53 -3.39 18.27
CA THR A 60 -14.95 -4.79 18.21
C THR A 60 -16.17 -4.89 17.30
N LEU A 61 -16.13 -5.80 16.32
CA LEU A 61 -17.34 -6.16 15.59
C LEU A 61 -18.06 -7.24 16.38
N GLY A 62 -19.32 -6.99 16.76
CA GLY A 62 -20.22 -8.08 17.14
C GLY A 62 -20.58 -8.94 15.93
N ASP A 63 -21.20 -10.09 16.18
CA ASP A 63 -21.56 -11.07 15.13
C ASP A 63 -22.47 -10.45 14.04
N GLU A 64 -23.39 -9.56 14.43
CA GLU A 64 -24.25 -8.84 13.49
C GLU A 64 -23.49 -7.85 12.60
N ALA A 65 -22.46 -7.18 13.15
CA ALA A 65 -21.65 -6.21 12.41
C ALA A 65 -20.67 -6.86 11.41
N SER A 66 -20.54 -8.20 11.46
CA SER A 66 -19.76 -8.97 10.51
C SER A 66 -20.59 -9.48 9.31
N LYS A 67 -21.92 -9.30 9.35
CA LYS A 67 -22.80 -9.63 8.22
C LYS A 67 -22.79 -8.49 7.21
N PRO A 68 -22.79 -8.79 5.89
CA PRO A 68 -22.99 -7.77 4.88
C PRO A 68 -24.29 -7.02 5.12
N LEU A 69 -24.27 -5.70 4.94
CA LEU A 69 -25.50 -4.91 4.94
C LEU A 69 -26.39 -5.35 3.75
N PRO A 70 -27.71 -5.28 3.90
CA PRO A 70 -28.62 -5.49 2.78
C PRO A 70 -28.42 -4.41 1.70
N ARG A 71 -28.78 -4.76 0.46
CA ARG A 71 -28.48 -3.96 -0.75
C ARG A 71 -29.11 -2.57 -0.71
N ASP A 72 -30.34 -2.50 -0.22
CA ASP A 72 -31.11 -1.27 -0.01
C ASP A 72 -30.34 -0.21 0.82
N ALA A 73 -29.56 -0.64 1.82
CA ALA A 73 -28.73 0.25 2.61
C ALA A 73 -27.59 0.88 1.79
N PHE A 74 -27.08 0.18 0.76
CA PHE A 74 -26.11 0.75 -0.17
C PHE A 74 -26.78 1.70 -1.16
N ASP A 75 -27.91 1.30 -1.75
CA ASP A 75 -28.63 2.12 -2.74
C ASP A 75 -29.00 3.50 -2.13
N ALA A 76 -29.48 3.53 -0.88
CA ALA A 76 -29.80 4.76 -0.16
C ALA A 76 -28.61 5.71 0.07
N MET A 77 -27.38 5.21 0.15
CA MET A 77 -26.17 6.05 0.30
C MET A 77 -25.73 6.74 -1.00
N TRP A 78 -26.22 6.26 -2.15
CA TRP A 78 -25.86 6.77 -3.48
C TRP A 78 -26.97 7.59 -4.15
N ASP A 79 -28.21 7.52 -3.65
CA ASP A 79 -29.36 8.27 -4.17
C ASP A 79 -29.43 9.74 -3.65
N GLU A 80 -28.56 10.16 -2.73
CA GLU A 80 -28.42 11.56 -2.26
C GLU A 80 -27.44 12.40 -3.11
N GLY A 81 -27.30 12.10 -4.41
CA GLY A 81 -26.44 12.81 -5.36
C GLY A 81 -27.14 13.88 -6.19
#